data_AF-A0A431I4K4-F1
#
_entry.id   AF-A0A431I4K4-F1
#
_cell.length_a   1.000
_cell.length_b   1.000
_cell.length_c   1.000
_cell.angle_alpha   90.00
_cell.angle_beta   90.00
_cell.angle_gamma   90.00
#
_symmetry.space_group_name_H-M   'P 1'
#
loop_
_entity.id
_entity.type
_entity.pdbx_description
1 polymer ?
#
loop_
_entity_poly.entity_id
_entity_poly.type
_entity_poly.pdbx_seq_one_letter_code
_entity_poly.pdbx_strand_id
1 'polypeptide(L)'
;MLELRRADPALFARGDWRELAVLGRWSAQVFAAVRVREGRCVLLAGLRLATGLLIGGEQSLVPPTAVWGDTRLKLPGRLAGLRWRSVLDAGLPPLTGATIPAGALFARWPVAVLAGGG
;
A
#
# COMPACT_ATOMS: atom_id res chain seq x y z
N MET A 1 13.14 2.07 -4.16
CA MET A 1 12.29 3.06 -4.87
C MET A 1 13.00 3.71 -6.06
N LEU A 2 14.26 4.15 -5.91
CA LEU A 2 15.05 4.69 -7.03
C LEU A 2 15.26 3.67 -8.16
N GLU A 3 15.57 2.41 -7.82
CA GLU A 3 15.69 1.35 -8.83
C GLU A 3 14.39 1.10 -9.60
N LEU A 4 13.23 1.17 -8.94
CA LEU A 4 11.92 1.06 -9.60
C LEU A 4 11.67 2.25 -10.56
N ARG A 5 12.11 3.45 -10.19
CA ARG A 5 12.03 4.64 -11.07
C ARG A 5 12.95 4.50 -12.29
N ARG A 6 14.13 3.90 -12.12
CA ARG A 6 15.05 3.60 -13.22
C ARG A 6 14.50 2.53 -14.14
N ALA A 7 13.82 1.52 -13.58
CA ALA A 7 13.25 0.41 -14.35
C ALA A 7 12.04 0.80 -15.20
N ASP A 8 11.22 1.77 -14.77
CA ASP A 8 10.09 2.28 -15.56
C ASP A 8 10.00 3.83 -15.53
N PRO A 9 10.92 4.52 -16.21
CA PRO A 9 10.98 5.99 -16.18
C PRO A 9 9.68 6.63 -16.67
N ALA A 10 9.02 6.00 -17.66
CA ALA A 10 7.80 6.53 -18.28
C ALA A 10 6.61 6.46 -17.32
N LEU A 11 6.45 5.37 -16.57
CA LEU A 11 5.45 5.29 -15.50
C LEU A 11 5.67 6.41 -14.48
N PHE A 12 6.92 6.67 -14.07
CA PHE A 12 7.17 7.67 -13.04
C PHE A 12 7.11 9.12 -13.51
N ALA A 13 7.40 9.38 -14.78
CA ALA A 13 7.36 10.72 -15.37
C ALA A 13 5.94 11.13 -15.83
N ARG A 14 5.12 10.18 -16.31
CA ARG A 14 3.84 10.47 -16.96
C ARG A 14 2.65 9.66 -16.44
N GLY A 15 2.85 8.78 -15.46
CA GLY A 15 1.76 7.98 -14.91
C GLY A 15 0.82 8.80 -14.02
N ASP A 16 -0.48 8.53 -14.15
CA ASP A 16 -1.52 9.24 -13.41
C ASP A 16 -1.56 8.78 -11.96
N TRP A 17 -1.50 9.74 -11.04
CA TRP A 17 -1.78 9.49 -9.63
C TRP A 17 -3.28 9.50 -9.38
N ARG A 18 -3.75 8.44 -8.73
CA ARG A 18 -5.13 8.33 -8.25
C ARG A 18 -5.11 7.96 -6.78
N GLU A 19 -5.82 8.72 -5.96
CA GLU A 19 -6.03 8.36 -4.56
C GLU A 19 -6.89 7.10 -4.46
N LEU A 20 -6.60 6.29 -3.45
CA LEU A 20 -7.34 5.07 -3.14
C LEU A 20 -8.10 5.26 -1.83
N ALA A 21 -9.37 4.89 -1.84
CA ALA A 21 -10.21 4.95 -0.65
C ALA A 21 -9.76 3.90 0.38
N VAL A 22 -9.66 4.31 1.64
CA VAL A 22 -9.49 3.42 2.78
C VAL A 22 -10.78 3.39 3.57
N LEU A 23 -11.23 2.20 3.96
CA LEU A 23 -12.46 1.96 4.71
C LEU A 23 -12.13 1.42 6.10
N GLY A 24 -13.05 1.55 7.03
CA GLY A 24 -12.97 1.01 8.38
C GLY A 24 -12.52 2.03 9.43
N ARG A 25 -12.43 1.57 10.69
CA ARG A 25 -12.20 2.43 11.87
C ARG A 25 -10.99 3.36 11.73
N TRP A 26 -9.89 2.86 11.17
CA TRP A 26 -8.64 3.60 11.11
C TRP A 26 -8.31 4.17 9.73
N SER A 27 -9.31 4.37 8.87
CA SER A 27 -9.14 4.89 7.51
C SER A 27 -8.37 6.21 7.45
N ALA A 28 -8.61 7.14 8.37
CA ALA A 28 -7.97 8.46 8.40
C ALA A 28 -6.45 8.40 8.67
N GLN A 29 -5.95 7.30 9.23
CA GLN A 29 -4.54 7.09 9.57
C GLN A 29 -3.76 6.45 8.43
N VAL A 30 -4.42 6.16 7.31
CA VAL A 30 -3.82 5.53 6.14
C VAL A 30 -4.00 6.44 4.94
N PHE A 31 -2.89 6.81 4.33
CA PHE A 31 -2.89 7.43 3.01
C PHE A 31 -2.53 6.37 1.98
N ALA A 32 -3.25 6.34 0.85
CA ALA A 32 -2.95 5.44 -0.24
C ALA A 32 -3.23 6.08 -1.60
N ALA A 33 -2.32 5.86 -2.54
CA ALA A 33 -2.45 6.29 -3.91
C ALA A 33 -1.83 5.26 -4.84
N VAL A 34 -2.28 5.25 -6.09
CA VAL A 34 -1.74 4.41 -7.14
C VAL A 34 -1.32 5.27 -8.32
N ARG A 35 -0.14 4.98 -8.86
CA ARG A 35 0.34 5.53 -10.11
C ARG A 35 0.11 4.50 -11.21
N VAL A 36 -0.55 4.87 -12.31
CA VAL A 36 -0.90 3.93 -13.40
C VAL A 36 -0.49 4.48 -14.75
N ARG A 37 0.05 3.61 -15.61
CA ARG A 37 0.33 3.89 -17.02
C ARG A 37 0.38 2.60 -17.83
N GLU A 38 -0.35 2.54 -18.94
CA GLU A 38 -0.26 1.43 -19.92
C GLU A 38 -0.31 0.03 -19.28
N GLY A 39 -1.24 -0.19 -18.34
CA GLY A 39 -1.40 -1.49 -17.64
C GLY A 39 -0.43 -1.73 -16.47
N ARG A 40 0.64 -0.92 -16.34
CA ARG A 40 1.57 -0.97 -15.21
C ARG A 40 1.11 -0.05 -14.08
N CYS A 41 1.25 -0.53 -12.85
CA CYS A 41 0.76 0.16 -11.67
C CYS A 41 1.78 0.10 -10.52
N VAL A 42 1.93 1.20 -9.80
CA VAL A 42 2.65 1.25 -8.52
C VAL A 42 1.74 1.84 -7.48
N LEU A 43 1.43 1.07 -6.45
CA LEU A 43 0.64 1.48 -5.30
C LEU A 43 1.58 1.90 -4.16
N LEU A 44 1.32 3.09 -3.62
CA LEU A 44 1.96 3.62 -2.44
C LEU A 44 0.92 3.72 -1.33
N ALA A 45 1.23 3.16 -0.16
CA ALA A 45 0.45 3.37 1.03
C ALA A 45 1.36 3.68 2.23
N GLY A 46 0.89 4.49 3.15
CA GLY A 46 1.66 4.89 4.31
C GLY A 46 0.79 5.31 5.47
N LEU A 47 1.39 5.33 6.66
CA LEU A 47 0.76 5.79 7.88
C LEU A 47 0.79 7.32 7.98
N ARG A 48 -0.30 7.90 8.47
CA ARG A 48 -0.43 9.33 8.80
C ARG A 48 -0.97 9.46 10.21
N LEU A 49 -0.27 10.22 11.07
CA LEU A 49 -0.69 10.49 12.46
C LEU A 49 -1.07 9.22 13.25
N ALA A 50 -0.36 8.11 13.01
CA ALA A 50 -0.70 6.78 13.54
C ALA A 50 -0.03 6.47 14.90
N THR A 51 0.55 7.47 15.58
CA THR A 51 1.25 7.26 16.86
C THR A 51 0.36 6.62 17.92
N GLY A 52 -0.92 6.96 17.95
CA GLY A 52 -1.91 6.34 18.85
C GLY A 52 -2.23 4.87 18.58
N LEU A 53 -1.75 4.30 17.46
CA LEU A 53 -1.92 2.88 17.10
C LEU A 53 -0.72 2.01 17.48
N LEU A 54 0.38 2.63 17.89
CA LEU A 54 1.61 1.92 18.24
C LEU A 54 1.50 1.36 19.67
N ILE A 55 1.34 0.05 19.77
CA ILE A 55 1.38 -0.67 21.06
C ILE A 55 2.82 -1.17 21.24
N GLY A 56 3.51 -0.68 22.28
CA GLY A 56 4.92 -1.03 22.56
C GLY A 56 5.88 0.15 22.74
N GLY A 57 5.38 1.40 22.69
CA GLY A 57 6.19 2.60 22.90
C GLY A 57 6.88 3.10 21.62
N GLU A 58 7.71 4.13 21.76
CA GLU A 58 8.30 4.92 20.65
C GLU A 58 9.22 4.12 19.69
N GLN A 59 9.57 2.87 20.01
CA GLN A 59 10.46 2.04 19.19
C GLN A 59 9.71 1.20 18.15
N SER A 60 8.40 1.02 18.28
CA SER A 60 7.62 0.30 17.28
C SER A 60 7.20 1.25 16.16
N LEU A 61 7.67 1.00 14.93
CA LEU A 61 7.28 1.80 13.76
C LEU A 61 6.00 1.27 13.10
N VAL A 62 5.52 0.08 13.51
CA VAL A 62 4.42 -0.63 12.85
C VAL A 62 3.35 -1.00 13.88
N PRO A 63 2.10 -0.54 13.70
CA PRO A 63 0.99 -0.99 14.53
C PRO A 63 0.78 -2.50 14.40
N PRO A 64 0.57 -3.24 15.51
CA PRO A 64 0.30 -4.67 15.45
C PRO A 64 -0.89 -4.99 14.55
N THR A 65 -0.82 -6.09 13.80
CA THR A 65 -1.88 -6.52 12.86
C THR A 65 -3.27 -6.53 13.47
N ALA A 66 -3.39 -6.94 14.74
CA ALA A 66 -4.66 -7.01 15.46
C ALA A 66 -5.34 -5.64 15.69
N VAL A 67 -4.57 -4.54 15.72
CA VAL A 67 -5.11 -3.18 15.98
C VAL A 67 -5.93 -2.66 14.80
N TRP A 68 -5.61 -3.10 13.59
CA TRP A 68 -6.21 -2.59 12.36
C TRP A 68 -7.70 -2.93 12.22
N GLY A 69 -8.16 -4.02 12.85
CA GLY A 69 -9.56 -4.43 12.84
C GLY A 69 -10.13 -4.53 11.42
N ASP A 70 -11.16 -3.74 11.13
CA ASP A 70 -11.87 -3.70 9.85
C ASP A 70 -11.22 -2.77 8.80
N THR A 71 -10.07 -2.17 9.11
CA THR A 71 -9.41 -1.19 8.25
C THR A 71 -8.82 -1.84 7.00
N ARG A 72 -9.28 -1.40 5.82
CA ARG A 72 -8.93 -1.99 4.53
C ARG A 72 -8.84 -0.96 3.41
N LEU A 73 -7.83 -1.12 2.57
CA LEU A 73 -7.67 -0.37 1.34
C LEU A 73 -8.62 -0.91 0.26
N LYS A 74 -9.35 -0.05 -0.44
CA LYS A 74 -10.22 -0.42 -1.55
C LYS A 74 -9.49 -0.28 -2.88
N LEU A 75 -9.53 -1.33 -3.70
CA LEU A 75 -8.97 -1.36 -5.04
C LEU A 75 -10.10 -1.30 -6.10
N PRO A 76 -10.30 -0.17 -6.78
CA PRO A 76 -11.38 -0.02 -7.75
C PRO A 76 -11.07 -0.63 -9.13
N GLY A 77 -12.12 -1.14 -9.79
CA GLY A 77 -12.09 -1.55 -11.20
C GLY A 77 -11.01 -2.59 -11.49
N ARG A 78 -10.18 -2.33 -12.51
CA ARG A 78 -9.12 -3.24 -12.96
C ARG A 78 -8.05 -3.52 -11.89
N LEU A 79 -7.90 -2.64 -10.89
CA LEU A 79 -6.89 -2.81 -9.82
C LEU A 79 -7.20 -3.99 -8.89
N ALA A 80 -8.48 -4.36 -8.74
CA ALA A 80 -8.92 -5.48 -7.92
C ALA A 80 -8.46 -6.85 -8.46
N GLY A 81 -8.27 -6.95 -9.79
CA GLY A 81 -7.83 -8.17 -10.47
C GLY A 81 -6.31 -8.32 -10.53
N LEU A 82 -5.55 -7.33 -10.07
CA LEU A 82 -4.09 -7.38 -10.12
C LEU A 82 -3.53 -8.17 -8.94
N ARG A 83 -2.39 -8.82 -9.21
CA ARG A 83 -1.53 -9.40 -8.18
C ARG A 83 -0.45 -8.39 -7.80
N TRP A 84 -0.52 -7.90 -6.58
CA TRP A 84 0.37 -6.87 -6.06
C TRP A 84 1.55 -7.50 -5.32
N ARG A 85 2.77 -7.10 -5.69
CA ARG A 85 4.01 -7.59 -5.07
C ARG A 85 4.73 -6.45 -4.36
N SER A 86 5.24 -6.72 -3.17
CA SER A 86 6.05 -5.73 -2.43
C SER A 86 7.37 -5.48 -3.15
N VAL A 87 7.69 -4.20 -3.33
CA VAL A 87 8.97 -3.72 -3.88
C VAL A 87 10.00 -3.53 -2.78
N LEU A 88 9.56 -3.28 -1.55
CA LEU A 88 10.46 -3.09 -0.40
C LEU A 88 10.94 -4.42 0.16
N ASP A 89 10.22 -5.51 -0.12
CA ASP A 89 10.39 -6.75 0.61
C ASP A 89 9.88 -7.96 -0.18
N ALA A 90 10.81 -8.67 -0.82
CA ALA A 90 10.49 -9.84 -1.64
C ALA A 90 9.94 -11.03 -0.83
N GLY A 91 10.13 -11.04 0.50
CA GLY A 91 9.65 -12.11 1.37
C GLY A 91 8.17 -11.99 1.75
N LEU A 92 7.52 -10.85 1.46
CA LEU A 92 6.08 -10.70 1.69
C LEU A 92 5.26 -11.41 0.61
N PRO A 93 4.19 -12.13 0.99
CA PRO A 93 3.31 -12.75 0.02
C PRO A 93 2.62 -11.67 -0.84
N PRO A 94 2.29 -11.98 -2.10
CA PRO A 94 1.56 -11.06 -2.94
C PRO A 94 0.13 -10.87 -2.43
N LEU A 95 -0.39 -9.66 -2.63
CA LEU A 95 -1.73 -9.25 -2.22
C LEU A 95 -2.67 -9.22 -3.44
N THR A 96 -3.91 -9.68 -3.27
CA THR A 96 -4.92 -9.78 -4.33
C THR A 96 -6.30 -9.43 -3.79
N GLY A 97 -7.23 -9.13 -4.70
CA GLY A 97 -8.64 -8.91 -4.38
C GLY A 97 -9.07 -7.44 -4.41
N ALA A 98 -10.37 -7.21 -4.22
CA ALA A 98 -10.97 -5.88 -4.27
C ALA A 98 -10.67 -5.01 -3.03
N THR A 99 -10.22 -5.64 -1.94
CA THR A 99 -9.79 -4.95 -0.74
C THR A 99 -8.56 -5.61 -0.14
N ILE A 100 -7.64 -4.81 0.39
CA ILE A 100 -6.44 -5.28 1.09
C ILE A 100 -6.53 -4.86 2.57
N PRO A 101 -6.47 -5.79 3.53
CA PRO A 101 -6.43 -5.45 4.95
C PRO A 101 -5.20 -4.61 5.30
N ALA A 102 -5.36 -3.57 6.12
CA ALA A 102 -4.25 -2.69 6.50
C ALA A 102 -3.16 -3.45 7.27
N GLY A 103 -3.54 -4.44 8.09
CA GLY A 103 -2.56 -5.30 8.77
C GLY A 103 -1.71 -6.17 7.85
N ALA A 104 -2.21 -6.50 6.64
CA ALA A 104 -1.38 -7.17 5.62
C ALA A 104 -0.52 -6.17 4.85
N LEU A 105 -1.06 -4.97 4.58
CA LEU A 105 -0.37 -3.89 3.88
C LEU A 105 0.85 -3.38 4.66
N PHE A 106 0.71 -3.25 5.98
CA PHE A 106 1.73 -2.75 6.90
C PHE A 106 2.33 -3.85 7.77
N ALA A 107 2.36 -5.11 7.30
CA ALA A 107 2.78 -6.25 8.12
C ALA A 107 4.22 -6.15 8.67
N ARG A 108 5.12 -5.48 7.94
CA ARG A 108 6.55 -5.32 8.31
C ARG A 108 7.05 -3.88 8.27
N TRP A 109 6.37 -3.00 7.56
CA TRP A 109 6.83 -1.65 7.28
C TRP A 109 5.68 -0.65 7.46
N PRO A 110 5.93 0.58 7.97
CA PRO A 110 4.92 1.64 8.05
C PRO A 110 4.53 2.22 6.68
N VAL A 111 5.19 1.74 5.62
CA VAL A 111 4.93 2.12 4.24
C VAL A 111 4.92 0.86 3.37
N ALA A 112 4.02 0.85 2.39
CA ALA A 112 3.95 -0.18 1.38
C ALA A 112 4.19 0.44 0.01
N VAL A 113 5.12 -0.14 -0.75
CA VAL A 113 5.30 0.14 -2.17
C VAL A 113 5.07 -1.16 -2.91
N LEU A 114 3.95 -1.26 -3.63
CA LEU A 114 3.57 -2.47 -4.34
C LEU A 114 3.58 -2.23 -5.85
N ALA A 115 4.13 -3.17 -6.60
CA ALA A 115 4.03 -3.20 -8.06
C ALA A 115 2.91 -4.16 -8.47
N GLY A 116 2.14 -3.76 -9.48
CA GLY A 116 1.09 -4.56 -10.09
C GLY A 116 1.00 -4.29 -11.59
N GLY A 117 0.45 -5.24 -12.33
CA GLY A 117 0.44 -5.19 -13.80
C GLY A 117 1.65 -5.86 -14.42
N GLY A 118 1.38 -6.63 -15.47
CA GLY A 118 2.30 -7.44 -16.26
C GLY A 118 1.51 -8.03 -17.41
#